data_AF-A0A968IWX7-F1
#
_entry.id   AF-A0A968IWX7-F1
#
_cell.length_a   1.000
_cell.length_b   1.000
_cell.length_c   1.000
_cell.angle_alpha   90.00
_cell.angle_beta   90.00
_cell.angle_gamma   90.00
#
_symmetry.space_group_name_H-M   'P 1'
#
loop_
_entity.id
_entity.type
_entity.pdbx_description
1 polymer ?
#
loop_
_entity_poly.entity_id
_entity_poly.type
_entity_poly.pdbx_seq_one_letter_code
_entity_poly.pdbx_strand_id
1 'polypeptide(L)'
;DQRQRISQMLERFCNLPDYYGPPWKLRRTFEKVHAQRVSAWFTESAGRGTLRALGTRLQNILLASAAVSVLHELYGEKLRVLVLASSPERLGEWRRGFQDCLGLTREHFGVDKGITLFEDPEPLLSRGDRLLKENLLPLAILDEAEELVPVEVLRLPMVLAFCREGREPVAQERGRAVEDNWDF
;
A
#
# COMPACT_ATOMS: atom_id res chain seq x y z
N ASP A 1 0.82 -22.34 -7.96
CA ASP A 1 1.01 -21.55 -9.19
C ASP A 1 1.29 -20.06 -8.95
N GLN A 2 0.36 -19.25 -8.43
CA GLN A 2 0.60 -17.79 -8.25
C GLN A 2 1.67 -17.41 -7.20
N ARG A 3 1.74 -18.12 -6.06
CA ARG A 3 2.76 -17.88 -5.01
C ARG A 3 4.19 -18.07 -5.51
N GLN A 4 4.39 -19.05 -6.39
CA GLN A 4 5.69 -19.32 -7.00
C GLN A 4 6.08 -18.19 -7.96
N ARG A 5 5.13 -17.69 -8.76
CA ARG A 5 5.36 -16.53 -9.64
C ARG A 5 5.75 -15.28 -8.84
N ILE A 6 5.05 -14.98 -7.75
CA ILE A 6 5.41 -13.87 -6.85
C ILE A 6 6.83 -14.05 -6.29
N SER A 7 7.15 -15.25 -5.80
CA SER A 7 8.47 -15.55 -5.23
C SER A 7 9.59 -15.35 -6.26
N GLN A 8 9.39 -15.84 -7.49
CA GLN A 8 10.34 -15.65 -8.60
C GLN A 8 10.54 -14.18 -8.97
N MET A 9 9.47 -13.37 -8.93
CA MET A 9 9.57 -11.93 -9.19
C MET A 9 10.40 -11.22 -8.12
N LEU A 10 10.14 -11.53 -6.84
CA LEU A 10 10.89 -10.95 -5.72
C LEU A 10 12.36 -11.38 -5.76
N GLU A 11 12.65 -12.63 -6.11
CA GLU A 11 14.03 -13.11 -6.33
C GLU A 11 14.73 -12.34 -7.46
N ARG A 12 14.02 -12.07 -8.56
CA ARG A 12 14.58 -11.26 -9.66
C ARG A 12 14.90 -9.84 -9.21
N PHE A 13 14.06 -9.21 -8.40
CA PHE A 13 14.35 -7.88 -7.86
C PHE A 13 15.66 -7.87 -7.04
N CYS A 14 15.94 -8.94 -6.30
CA CYS A 14 17.18 -9.06 -5.53
C CYS A 14 18.42 -9.34 -6.39
N ASN A 15 18.29 -10.21 -7.39
CA ASN A 15 19.45 -10.75 -8.11
C ASN A 15 19.74 -10.03 -9.44
N LEU A 16 18.73 -9.38 -10.03
CA LEU A 16 18.79 -8.76 -11.36
C LEU A 16 18.05 -7.41 -11.34
N PRO A 17 18.58 -6.40 -10.61
CA PRO A 17 17.95 -5.08 -10.54
C PRO A 17 17.94 -4.41 -11.92
N ASP A 18 16.79 -3.89 -12.32
CA ASP A 18 16.60 -3.20 -13.59
C ASP A 18 16.32 -1.71 -13.35
N TYR A 19 17.38 -0.91 -13.31
CA TYR A 19 17.30 0.54 -13.04
C TYR A 19 16.62 1.34 -14.17
N TYR A 20 16.39 0.73 -15.34
CA TYR A 20 15.85 1.40 -16.53
C TYR A 20 14.60 0.71 -17.09
N GLY A 21 14.05 -0.26 -16.37
CA GLY A 21 12.90 -1.05 -16.82
C GLY A 21 11.69 -0.19 -17.15
N PRO A 22 10.73 -0.63 -17.97
CA PRO A 22 9.55 0.17 -18.33
C PRO A 22 8.72 0.62 -17.10
N PRO A 23 7.79 1.58 -17.25
CA PRO A 23 6.89 1.98 -16.16
C PRO A 23 6.28 0.77 -15.45
N TRP A 24 6.11 0.88 -14.14
CA TRP A 24 5.62 -0.17 -13.22
C TRP A 24 6.61 -1.29 -12.89
N LYS A 25 7.81 -1.32 -13.51
CA LYS A 25 8.89 -2.21 -13.07
C LYS A 25 9.73 -1.56 -11.97
N LEU A 26 10.21 -2.37 -11.04
CA LEU A 26 11.01 -1.87 -9.91
C LEU A 26 12.42 -1.47 -10.39
N ARG A 27 12.77 -0.19 -10.22
CA ARG A 27 14.02 0.45 -10.68
C ARG A 27 15.01 0.78 -9.57
N ARG A 28 14.98 0.03 -8.47
CA ARG A 28 15.83 0.29 -7.29
C ARG A 28 16.41 -1.01 -6.75
N THR A 29 17.53 -0.86 -6.03
CA THR A 29 18.14 -1.96 -5.28
C THR A 29 17.14 -2.51 -4.28
N PHE A 30 17.00 -3.84 -4.27
CA PHE A 30 16.02 -4.52 -3.44
C PHE A 30 16.70 -5.68 -2.72
N GLU A 31 16.80 -5.61 -1.40
CA GLU A 31 17.52 -6.61 -0.61
C GLU A 31 16.62 -7.76 -0.17
N LYS A 32 17.24 -8.85 0.28
CA LYS A 32 16.52 -10.05 0.76
C LYS A 32 15.54 -9.73 1.89
N VAL A 33 15.90 -8.80 2.78
CA VAL A 33 15.01 -8.36 3.87
C VAL A 33 13.73 -7.71 3.32
N HIS A 34 13.82 -6.95 2.23
CA HIS A 34 12.66 -6.36 1.58
C HIS A 34 11.80 -7.43 0.92
N ALA A 35 12.42 -8.36 0.21
CA ALA A 35 11.73 -9.48 -0.44
C ALA A 35 10.94 -10.33 0.56
N GLN A 36 11.55 -10.63 1.72
CA GLN A 36 10.88 -11.38 2.79
C GLN A 36 9.62 -10.66 3.30
N ARG A 37 9.68 -9.34 3.53
CA ARG A 37 8.52 -8.58 4.00
C ARG A 37 7.39 -8.57 2.96
N VAL A 38 7.71 -8.27 1.70
CA VAL A 38 6.70 -8.24 0.64
C VAL A 38 6.11 -9.64 0.42
N SER A 39 6.94 -10.68 0.45
CA SER A 39 6.49 -12.08 0.35
C SER A 39 5.51 -12.43 1.48
N ALA A 40 5.86 -12.12 2.73
CA ALA A 40 5.01 -12.38 3.89
C ALA A 40 3.64 -11.70 3.74
N TRP A 41 3.59 -10.44 3.30
CA TRP A 41 2.31 -9.76 3.05
C TRP A 41 1.44 -10.45 1.98
N PHE A 42 2.05 -10.99 0.92
CA PHE A 42 1.32 -11.76 -0.08
C PHE A 42 0.84 -13.13 0.44
N THR A 43 1.65 -13.83 1.23
CA THR A 43 1.39 -15.23 1.61
C THR A 43 0.61 -15.40 2.90
N GLU A 44 0.90 -14.57 3.90
CA GLU A 44 0.36 -14.68 5.26
C GLU A 44 -0.91 -13.83 5.41
N SER A 45 -0.90 -12.65 4.81
CA SER A 45 -2.02 -11.70 4.88
C SER A 45 -2.94 -11.78 3.65
N ALA A 46 -2.63 -12.64 2.67
CA ALA A 46 -3.34 -12.72 1.38
C ALA A 46 -3.52 -11.35 0.69
N GLY A 47 -2.56 -10.44 0.86
CA GLY A 47 -2.64 -9.07 0.34
C GLY A 47 -3.52 -8.11 1.16
N ARG A 48 -4.00 -8.53 2.33
CA ARG A 48 -4.78 -7.74 3.28
C ARG A 48 -4.09 -7.70 4.63
N GLY A 49 -3.34 -6.66 4.91
CA GLY A 49 -2.74 -6.52 6.23
C GLY A 49 -1.74 -5.39 6.35
N THR A 50 -1.16 -5.35 7.54
CA THR A 50 -0.16 -4.36 7.93
C THR A 50 1.23 -4.91 7.65
N LEU A 51 2.07 -4.14 6.95
CA LEU A 51 3.51 -4.33 7.02
C LEU A 51 4.05 -3.52 8.19
N ARG A 52 4.92 -4.14 8.99
CA ARG A 52 5.76 -3.39 9.91
C ARG A 52 6.65 -2.45 9.10
N ALA A 53 6.69 -1.17 9.46
CA ALA A 53 7.57 -0.21 8.79
C ALA A 53 9.04 -0.65 8.90
N LEU A 54 9.86 -0.29 7.90
CA LEU A 54 11.31 -0.49 7.90
C LEU A 54 12.04 0.82 8.21
N GLY A 55 11.85 1.35 9.43
CA GLY A 55 12.60 2.51 9.95
C GLY A 55 12.30 3.87 9.32
N THR A 56 12.19 3.98 7.99
CA THR A 56 11.96 5.24 7.27
C THR A 56 10.85 5.13 6.22
N ARG A 57 10.22 6.26 5.87
CA ARG A 57 9.20 6.32 4.82
C ARG A 57 9.72 5.90 3.45
N LEU A 58 10.99 6.20 3.13
CA LEU A 58 11.61 5.76 1.88
C LEU A 58 11.65 4.24 1.75
N GLN A 59 11.93 3.53 2.86
CA GLN A 59 11.89 2.07 2.87
C GLN A 59 10.45 1.54 2.72
N ASN A 60 9.47 2.19 3.34
CA ASN A 60 8.06 1.84 3.14
C ASN A 60 7.63 2.03 1.68
N ILE A 61 8.03 3.15 1.06
CA ILE A 61 7.78 3.40 -0.37
C ILE A 61 8.45 2.35 -1.25
N LEU A 62 9.67 1.91 -0.92
CA LEU A 62 10.34 0.82 -1.65
C LEU A 62 9.58 -0.50 -1.55
N LEU A 63 9.14 -0.89 -0.36
CA LEU A 63 8.32 -2.09 -0.14
C LEU A 63 7.00 -2.02 -0.90
N ALA A 64 6.30 -0.88 -0.80
CA ALA A 64 5.06 -0.62 -1.51
C ALA A 64 5.26 -0.67 -3.03
N SER A 65 6.35 -0.08 -3.54
CA SER A 65 6.68 -0.11 -4.96
C SER A 65 6.92 -1.54 -5.46
N ALA A 66 7.63 -2.36 -4.69
CA ALA A 66 7.83 -3.77 -5.04
C ALA A 66 6.50 -4.54 -5.08
N ALA A 67 5.61 -4.32 -4.10
CA ALA A 67 4.27 -4.91 -4.10
C ALA A 67 3.43 -4.45 -5.31
N VAL A 68 3.43 -3.14 -5.62
CA VAL A 68 2.73 -2.56 -6.78
C VAL A 68 3.27 -3.14 -8.09
N SER A 69 4.60 -3.26 -8.24
CA SER A 69 5.25 -3.85 -9.42
C SER A 69 4.82 -5.31 -9.63
N VAL A 70 4.77 -6.10 -8.56
CA VAL A 70 4.25 -7.48 -8.60
C VAL A 70 2.79 -7.51 -9.00
N LEU A 71 1.94 -6.69 -8.38
CA LEU A 71 0.51 -6.66 -8.68
C LEU A 71 0.22 -6.18 -10.08
N HIS A 72 0.96 -5.20 -10.58
CA HIS A 72 0.80 -4.70 -11.93
C HIS A 72 1.20 -5.76 -12.96
N GLU A 73 2.21 -6.58 -12.71
CA GLU A 73 2.52 -7.73 -13.57
C GLU A 73 1.40 -8.78 -13.59
N LEU A 74 0.69 -8.96 -12.47
CA LEU A 74 -0.36 -9.96 -12.34
C LEU A 74 -1.72 -9.47 -12.89
N TYR A 75 -2.04 -8.20 -12.68
CA TYR A 75 -3.38 -7.65 -12.93
C TYR A 75 -3.39 -6.53 -13.99
N GLY A 76 -2.23 -6.02 -14.39
CA GLY A 76 -2.06 -4.96 -15.38
C GLY A 76 -2.87 -3.71 -15.04
N GLU A 77 -3.50 -3.16 -16.07
CA GLU A 77 -4.33 -1.95 -16.03
C GLU A 77 -5.60 -2.08 -15.17
N LYS A 78 -5.88 -3.25 -14.56
CA LYS A 78 -6.95 -3.37 -13.56
C LYS A 78 -6.54 -2.84 -12.19
N LEU A 79 -5.23 -2.83 -11.89
CA LEU A 79 -4.73 -2.36 -10.61
C LEU A 79 -4.97 -0.85 -10.48
N ARG A 80 -5.48 -0.42 -9.34
CA ARG A 80 -5.64 0.99 -8.98
C ARG A 80 -5.07 1.21 -7.59
N VAL A 81 -4.00 1.99 -7.51
CA VAL A 81 -3.30 2.24 -6.26
C VAL A 81 -3.87 3.50 -5.61
N LEU A 82 -4.37 3.38 -4.39
CA LEU A 82 -4.91 4.49 -3.60
C LEU A 82 -3.98 4.70 -2.41
N VAL A 83 -3.31 5.84 -2.33
CA VAL A 83 -2.40 6.15 -1.22
C VAL A 83 -3.08 7.12 -0.27
N LEU A 84 -3.09 6.79 1.03
CA LEU A 84 -3.52 7.67 2.10
C LEU A 84 -2.30 8.14 2.89
N ALA A 85 -2.11 9.45 3.03
CA ALA A 85 -1.10 10.03 3.92
C ALA A 85 -1.60 11.35 4.52
N SER A 86 -1.20 11.65 5.75
CA SER A 86 -1.76 12.73 6.57
C SER A 86 -1.37 14.16 6.18
N SER A 87 -0.57 14.36 5.12
CA SER A 87 -0.21 15.72 4.68
C SER A 87 0.20 15.80 3.20
N PRO A 88 0.09 16.99 2.56
CA PRO A 88 0.51 17.20 1.18
C PRO A 88 2.00 16.91 0.94
N GLU A 89 2.86 17.22 1.92
CA GLU A 89 4.30 16.96 1.86
C GLU A 89 4.56 15.46 1.76
N ARG A 90 3.87 14.66 2.58
CA ARG A 90 3.95 13.20 2.55
C ARG A 90 3.44 12.65 1.22
N LEU A 91 2.32 13.14 0.72
CA LEU A 91 1.83 12.76 -0.62
C LEU A 91 2.83 13.12 -1.73
N GLY A 92 3.54 14.24 -1.58
CA GLY A 92 4.65 14.63 -2.46
C GLY A 92 5.84 13.67 -2.39
N GLU A 93 6.15 13.12 -1.22
CA GLU A 93 7.16 12.06 -1.07
C GLU A 93 6.71 10.73 -1.70
N TRP A 94 5.47 10.31 -1.48
CA TRP A 94 4.91 9.11 -2.11
C TRP A 94 4.93 9.20 -3.63
N ARG A 95 4.50 10.34 -4.18
CA ARG A 95 4.56 10.61 -5.61
C ARG A 95 5.99 10.47 -6.13
N ARG A 96 6.93 11.21 -5.54
CA ARG A 96 8.34 11.20 -5.97
C ARG A 96 8.94 9.81 -5.86
N GLY A 97 8.71 9.13 -4.75
CA GLY A 97 9.22 7.79 -4.51
C GLY A 97 8.65 6.75 -5.49
N PHE A 98 7.37 6.85 -5.89
CA PHE A 98 6.83 6.01 -6.97
C PHE A 98 7.37 6.36 -8.35
N GLN A 99 7.58 7.64 -8.66
CA GLN A 99 8.24 8.03 -9.90
C GLN A 99 9.66 7.43 -9.97
N ASP A 100 10.39 7.49 -8.86
CA ASP A 100 11.75 6.99 -8.73
C ASP A 100 11.84 5.46 -8.76
N CYS A 101 10.97 4.79 -7.99
CA CYS A 101 11.02 3.33 -7.83
C CYS A 101 10.35 2.57 -8.97
N LEU A 102 9.37 3.16 -9.65
CA LEU A 102 8.56 2.49 -10.68
C LEU A 102 8.67 3.15 -12.06
N GLY A 103 9.46 4.21 -12.20
CA GLY A 103 9.62 4.89 -13.48
C GLY A 103 8.39 5.65 -13.95
N LEU A 104 7.52 6.03 -13.02
CA LEU A 104 6.26 6.68 -13.34
C LEU A 104 6.47 8.16 -13.66
N THR A 105 5.60 8.68 -14.51
CA THR A 105 5.52 10.10 -14.87
C THR A 105 4.25 10.71 -14.28
N ARG A 106 4.04 12.01 -14.48
CA ARG A 106 2.83 12.71 -14.01
C ARG A 106 1.53 12.12 -14.56
N GLU A 107 1.56 11.49 -15.74
CA GLU A 107 0.37 10.94 -16.40
C GLU A 107 -0.23 9.73 -15.68
N HIS A 108 0.56 9.08 -14.81
CA HIS A 108 0.16 7.90 -14.06
C HIS A 108 -0.64 8.25 -12.79
N PHE A 109 -0.69 9.54 -12.42
CA PHE A 109 -1.35 10.03 -11.22
C PHE A 109 -2.62 10.82 -11.54
N GLY A 110 -3.70 10.55 -10.82
CA GLY A 110 -4.98 11.23 -10.99
C GLY A 110 -6.18 10.32 -10.71
N VAL A 111 -7.39 10.88 -10.77
CA VAL A 111 -8.63 10.16 -10.43
C VAL A 111 -8.93 9.00 -11.38
N ASP A 112 -8.64 9.18 -12.68
CA ASP A 112 -8.87 8.18 -13.73
C ASP A 112 -7.57 7.52 -14.20
N LYS A 113 -6.51 7.58 -13.38
CA LYS A 113 -5.19 7.03 -13.68
C LYS A 113 -4.90 5.81 -12.80
N GLY A 114 -3.69 5.25 -12.93
CA GLY A 114 -3.26 4.08 -12.17
C GLY A 114 -3.06 4.35 -10.67
N ILE A 115 -2.71 5.58 -10.28
CA ILE A 115 -2.45 5.98 -8.89
C ILE A 115 -3.25 7.23 -8.50
N THR A 116 -3.92 7.20 -7.34
CA THR A 116 -4.58 8.36 -6.74
C THR A 116 -4.09 8.56 -5.30
N LEU A 117 -3.90 9.81 -4.90
CA LEU A 117 -3.35 10.23 -3.62
C LEU A 117 -4.44 10.94 -2.82
N PHE A 118 -4.58 10.64 -1.53
CA PHE A 118 -5.61 11.16 -0.64
C PHE A 118 -5.03 11.58 0.70
N GLU A 119 -5.55 12.68 1.23
CA GLU A 119 -5.28 13.13 2.61
C GLU A 119 -6.29 12.52 3.59
N ASP A 120 -7.53 12.36 3.14
CA ASP A 120 -8.64 11.85 3.94
C ASP A 120 -9.10 10.43 3.53
N PRO A 121 -9.52 9.60 4.50
CA PRO A 121 -9.98 8.24 4.21
C PRO A 121 -11.34 8.20 3.49
N GLU A 122 -12.24 9.15 3.73
CA GLU A 122 -13.57 9.18 3.12
C GLU A 122 -13.55 9.24 1.58
N PRO A 123 -12.82 10.16 0.92
CA PRO A 123 -12.73 10.18 -0.54
C PRO A 123 -12.00 8.94 -1.10
N LEU A 124 -11.04 8.36 -0.35
CA LEU A 124 -10.39 7.11 -0.73
C LEU A 124 -11.40 5.95 -0.77
N LEU A 125 -12.23 5.82 0.27
CA LEU A 125 -13.26 4.78 0.37
C LEU A 125 -14.30 4.91 -0.74
N SER A 126 -14.81 6.12 -0.94
CA SER A 126 -15.77 6.41 -2.02
C SER A 126 -15.20 6.02 -3.39
N ARG A 127 -13.92 6.34 -3.64
CA ARG A 127 -13.24 5.92 -4.88
C ARG A 127 -13.08 4.40 -4.95
N GLY A 128 -12.65 3.76 -3.87
CA GLY A 128 -12.49 2.30 -3.78
C GLY A 128 -13.78 1.57 -4.12
N ASP A 129 -14.92 1.98 -3.54
CA ASP A 129 -16.23 1.38 -3.82
C ASP A 129 -16.63 1.54 -5.28
N ARG A 130 -16.36 2.71 -5.88
CA ARG A 130 -16.59 2.93 -7.30
C ARG A 130 -15.73 2.02 -8.17
N LEU A 131 -14.45 1.86 -7.84
CA LEU A 131 -13.53 0.98 -8.56
C LEU A 131 -13.98 -0.49 -8.52
N LEU A 132 -14.49 -0.95 -7.38
CA LEU A 132 -15.05 -2.29 -7.25
C LEU A 132 -16.28 -2.49 -8.14
N LYS A 133 -17.17 -1.49 -8.21
CA LYS A 133 -18.32 -1.49 -9.13
C LYS A 133 -17.89 -1.51 -10.61
N GLU A 134 -16.74 -0.92 -10.91
CA GLU A 134 -16.12 -0.89 -12.25
C GLU A 134 -15.30 -2.17 -12.56
N ASN A 135 -15.32 -3.19 -11.69
CA ASN A 135 -14.55 -4.43 -11.81
C ASN A 135 -13.03 -4.21 -11.89
N LEU A 136 -12.55 -3.15 -11.21
CA LEU A 136 -11.14 -2.84 -11.02
C LEU A 136 -10.66 -3.33 -9.66
N LEU A 137 -9.33 -3.41 -9.50
CA LEU A 137 -8.70 -3.95 -8.29
C LEU A 137 -8.02 -2.82 -7.49
N PRO A 138 -8.71 -2.23 -6.50
CA PRO A 138 -8.12 -1.22 -5.65
C PRO A 138 -7.14 -1.83 -4.64
N LEU A 139 -5.93 -1.28 -4.59
CA LEU A 139 -4.95 -1.47 -3.53
C LEU A 139 -4.88 -0.19 -2.71
N ALA A 140 -5.26 -0.25 -1.43
CA ALA A 140 -5.03 0.85 -0.50
C ALA A 140 -3.65 0.74 0.15
N ILE A 141 -2.89 1.83 0.13
CA ILE A 141 -1.61 1.97 0.81
C ILE A 141 -1.76 3.04 1.87
N LEU A 142 -1.54 2.69 3.14
CA LEU A 142 -1.72 3.61 4.26
C LEU A 142 -0.33 3.96 4.81
N ASP A 143 0.10 5.20 4.57
CA ASP A 143 1.34 5.73 5.10
C ASP A 143 1.20 6.06 6.58
N GLU A 144 2.14 5.58 7.39
CA GLU A 144 2.14 5.74 8.85
C GLU A 144 0.70 5.68 9.39
N ALA A 145 0.08 4.50 9.32
CA ALA A 145 -1.16 4.28 10.03
C ALA A 145 -0.96 4.82 11.45
N GLU A 146 -1.64 5.94 11.75
CA GLU A 146 -1.70 6.44 13.11
C GLU A 146 -2.31 5.34 14.00
N GLU A 147 -2.41 5.57 15.31
CA GLU A 147 -2.92 4.55 16.25
C GLU A 147 -4.26 3.92 15.83
N LEU A 148 -4.99 4.56 14.90
CA LEU A 148 -6.27 4.13 14.35
C LEU A 148 -6.24 4.02 12.82
N VAL A 149 -6.24 2.78 12.30
CA VAL A 149 -6.61 2.51 10.90
C VAL A 149 -8.14 2.58 10.81
N PRO A 150 -8.73 3.40 9.91
CA PRO A 150 -10.17 3.38 9.72
C PRO A 150 -10.61 1.98 9.29
N VAL A 151 -11.43 1.32 10.11
CA VAL A 151 -11.87 -0.06 9.90
C VAL A 151 -12.53 -0.22 8.54
N GLU A 152 -13.17 0.83 8.03
CA GLU A 152 -13.82 0.85 6.73
C GLU A 152 -12.86 0.59 5.57
N VAL A 153 -11.57 0.95 5.70
CA VAL A 153 -10.54 0.73 4.67
C VAL A 153 -10.21 -0.76 4.53
N LEU A 154 -10.37 -1.55 5.60
CA LEU A 154 -10.16 -3.00 5.58
C LEU A 154 -11.20 -3.75 4.73
N ARG A 155 -12.28 -3.07 4.31
CA ARG A 155 -13.26 -3.63 3.36
C ARG A 155 -12.71 -3.73 1.94
N LEU A 156 -11.69 -2.96 1.61
CA LEU A 156 -11.03 -3.03 0.31
C LEU A 156 -10.33 -4.38 0.12
N PRO A 157 -10.27 -4.90 -1.13
CA PRO A 157 -9.77 -6.24 -1.41
C PRO A 157 -8.30 -6.41 -1.06
N MET A 158 -7.53 -5.33 -1.14
CA MET A 158 -6.11 -5.31 -0.85
C MET A 158 -5.75 -4.05 -0.06
N VAL A 159 -5.06 -4.25 1.05
CA VAL A 159 -4.62 -3.18 1.95
C VAL A 159 -3.19 -3.44 2.38
N LEU A 160 -2.36 -2.42 2.22
CA LEU A 160 -0.97 -2.39 2.65
C LEU A 160 -0.80 -1.20 3.62
N ALA A 161 -0.87 -1.47 4.91
CA ALA A 161 -0.74 -0.43 5.93
C ALA A 161 0.66 -0.47 6.57
N PHE A 162 1.33 0.66 6.71
CA PHE A 162 2.62 0.74 7.40
C PHE A 162 2.42 1.22 8.84
N CYS A 163 2.67 0.35 9.82
CA CYS A 163 2.61 0.70 11.24
C CYS A 163 3.97 1.22 11.75
N ARG A 164 3.96 2.24 12.62
CA ARG A 164 5.17 2.70 13.32
C ARG A 164 5.68 1.61 14.25
N GLU A 165 7.01 1.53 14.38
CA GLU A 165 7.67 0.52 15.21
C GLU A 165 7.26 0.69 16.68
N GLY A 166 6.64 -0.34 17.27
CA GLY A 166 6.32 -0.40 18.71
C GLY A 166 4.88 -0.69 19.12
N ARG A 167 3.87 -0.71 18.23
CA ARG A 167 2.47 -1.09 18.57
C ARG A 167 1.76 -1.78 17.41
N GLU A 168 1.03 -2.86 17.70
CA GLU A 168 0.06 -3.44 16.77
C GLU A 168 -1.23 -2.59 16.76
N PRO A 169 -1.87 -2.35 15.61
CA PRO A 169 -3.08 -1.55 15.55
C PRO A 169 -4.25 -2.30 16.20
N VAL A 170 -4.91 -1.64 17.16
CA VAL A 170 -6.14 -2.15 17.78
C VAL A 170 -7.32 -1.70 16.91
N ALA A 171 -8.08 -2.65 16.36
CA ALA A 171 -9.33 -2.34 15.69
C ALA A 171 -10.38 -1.93 16.75
N GLN A 172 -11.02 -0.76 16.59
CA GLN A 172 -12.09 -0.33 17.48
C GLN A 172 -13.39 -0.08 16.72
N GLU A 173 -14.43 -0.81 17.09
CA GLU A 173 -15.81 -0.57 16.67
C GLU A 173 -16.34 0.69 17.37
N ARG A 174 -17.07 1.55 16.64
CA ARG A 174 -17.81 2.67 17.24
C ARG A 174 -18.96 2.14 18.10
N GLY A 175 -18.67 1.89 19.37
CA GLY A 175 -19.66 1.69 20.43
C GLY A 175 -20.12 3.02 21.03
N ARG A 176 -21.42 3.29 20.96
CA ARG A 176 -22.11 4.39 21.67
C ARG A 176 -21.93 4.28 23.19
N ALA A 177 -22.05 5.44 23.84
CA ALA A 177 -21.92 5.71 25.28
C ALA A 177 -22.60 4.72 26.24
N VAL A 178 -21.96 4.49 27.38
CA VAL A 178 -22.62 4.41 28.70
C VAL A 178 -21.76 5.21 29.68
N GLU A 179 -22.34 6.28 30.22
CA GLU A 179 -21.82 7.00 31.37
C GLU A 179 -21.97 6.09 32.60
N ASP A 180 -20.87 5.56 33.13
CA ASP A 180 -20.87 4.93 34.44
C ASP A 180 -20.61 5.99 35.52
N ASN A 181 -21.72 6.44 36.08
CA ASN A 181 -21.81 7.18 37.34
C ASN A 181 -21.21 6.34 38.48
N TRP A 182 -20.17 6.85 39.14
CA TRP A 182 -19.71 6.36 40.44
C TRP A 182 -19.86 7.47 41.47
N ASP A 183 -20.95 7.41 42.23
CA ASP A 183 -21.16 8.18 43.45
C ASP A 183 -20.16 7.76 44.54
N PHE A 184 -19.51 8.75 45.17
CA PHE A 184 -18.92 8.68 46.51
C PHE A 184 -19.53 9.80 47.35
#